data_AF-A0A445CXH3-F1
#
_entry.id   AF-A0A445CXH3-F1
#
_cell.length_a   1.000
_cell.length_b   1.000
_cell.length_c   1.000
_cell.angle_alpha   90.00
_cell.angle_beta   90.00
_cell.angle_gamma   90.00
#
_symmetry.space_group_name_H-M   'P 1'
#
loop_
_entity.id
_entity.type
_entity.pdbx_description
1 polymer ?
#
loop_
_entity_poly.entity_id
_entity_poly.type
_entity_poly.pdbx_seq_one_letter_code
_entity_poly.pdbx_strand_id
1 'polypeptide(L)'
;MEVLANFLSNPLASGGDSDAAGWPYLAFDLDPALVNAAKKAGFPIHYGDGSHPAVLQSVGISSPKAIMVMFTGKEKTAETVQRLRFTYPAFALSYLDCLLYDENPQIPIYARAKDLEHLLDLKKAGATDAVLENAEISLQLGSKLMKGFGVMSDDLA
;
A
#
# COMPACT_ATOMS: atom_id res chain seq x y z
N MET A 1 -12.45 3.97 -3.93
CA MET A 1 -13.38 3.49 -2.89
C MET A 1 -13.26 1.99 -2.67
N GLU A 2 -13.44 1.15 -3.69
CA GLU A 2 -13.43 -0.32 -3.52
C GLU A 2 -12.05 -0.89 -3.15
N VAL A 3 -10.96 -0.28 -3.65
CA VAL A 3 -9.62 -0.86 -3.50
C VAL A 3 -9.03 -0.77 -2.11
N LEU A 4 -9.24 0.33 -1.37
CA LEU A 4 -8.82 0.39 0.03
C LEU A 4 -9.61 -0.63 0.86
N ALA A 5 -10.92 -0.73 0.65
CA ALA A 5 -11.75 -1.73 1.32
C ALA A 5 -11.31 -3.17 0.99
N ASN A 6 -11.03 -3.46 -0.29
CA ASN A 6 -10.53 -4.77 -0.74
C ASN A 6 -9.15 -5.08 -0.15
N PHE A 7 -8.24 -4.11 -0.14
CA PHE A 7 -6.92 -4.26 0.48
C PHE A 7 -7.04 -4.53 1.97
N LEU A 8 -7.84 -3.75 2.70
CA LEU A 8 -8.07 -3.95 4.13
C LEU A 8 -8.72 -5.31 4.44
N SER A 9 -9.65 -5.76 3.58
CA SER A 9 -10.29 -7.07 3.69
C SER A 9 -9.37 -8.25 3.36
N ASN A 10 -8.17 -8.00 2.82
CA ASN A 10 -7.21 -9.06 2.54
C ASN A 10 -6.69 -9.67 3.87
N PRO A 11 -6.64 -11.00 4.03
CA PRO A 11 -6.07 -11.65 5.21
C PRO A 11 -4.63 -11.26 5.52
N LEU A 12 -3.87 -10.78 4.53
CA LEU A 12 -2.51 -10.24 4.75
C LEU A 12 -2.52 -8.85 5.41
N ALA A 13 -3.60 -8.10 5.27
CA ALA A 13 -3.81 -6.82 5.94
C ALA A 13 -4.54 -7.03 7.27
N SER A 14 -5.59 -7.85 7.31
CA SER A 14 -6.30 -8.20 8.54
C SER A 14 -5.57 -9.34 9.25
N GLY A 15 -4.76 -9.02 10.26
CA GLY A 15 -4.23 -10.02 11.17
C GLY A 15 -5.38 -10.79 11.86
N GLY A 16 -5.76 -11.94 11.30
CA GLY A 16 -6.79 -12.82 11.85
C GLY A 16 -6.16 -14.06 12.47
N ASP A 17 -6.51 -14.32 13.74
CA ASP A 17 -6.57 -15.55 14.57
C ASP A 17 -5.72 -16.80 14.24
N SER A 18 -4.65 -16.67 13.48
CA SER A 18 -3.64 -17.70 13.28
C SER A 18 -2.29 -17.06 13.53
N ASP A 19 -1.31 -17.84 13.99
CA ASP A 19 0.02 -17.41 14.44
C ASP A 19 0.89 -16.68 13.38
N ALA A 20 0.31 -16.24 12.26
CA ALA A 20 0.84 -15.26 11.34
C ALA A 20 0.38 -13.84 11.75
N ALA A 21 1.11 -13.21 12.66
CA ALA A 21 0.90 -11.82 13.02
C ALA A 21 0.99 -10.92 11.78
N GLY A 22 -0.14 -10.46 11.26
CA GLY A 22 -0.20 -9.46 10.20
C GLY A 22 0.63 -8.23 10.57
N TRP A 23 1.32 -7.63 9.60
CA TRP A 23 2.15 -6.46 9.86
C TRP A 23 1.27 -5.30 10.34
N PRO A 24 1.63 -4.61 11.45
CA PRO A 24 0.83 -3.50 11.95
C PRO A 24 0.78 -2.37 10.90
N TYR A 25 -0.43 -1.91 10.58
CA TYR A 25 -0.67 -0.86 9.60
C TYR A 25 -1.68 0.16 10.12
N LEU A 26 -1.70 1.34 9.50
CA LEU A 26 -2.69 2.39 9.72
C LEU A 26 -3.07 3.01 8.38
N ALA A 27 -4.36 2.99 8.06
CA ALA A 27 -4.89 3.59 6.84
C ALA A 27 -5.40 5.03 7.07
N PHE A 28 -5.46 5.82 6.01
CA PHE A 28 -6.05 7.16 6.01
C PHE A 28 -7.00 7.31 4.83
N ASP A 29 -8.16 7.93 5.06
CA ASP A 29 -9.08 8.33 3.99
C ASP A 29 -9.71 9.69 4.32
N LEU A 30 -10.12 10.41 3.27
CA LEU A 30 -10.81 11.71 3.34
C LEU A 30 -12.33 11.56 3.30
N ASP A 31 -12.86 10.37 3.03
CA ASP A 31 -14.29 10.07 3.11
C ASP A 31 -14.68 9.63 4.53
N PRO A 32 -15.40 10.47 5.31
CA PRO A 32 -15.80 10.12 6.67
C PRO A 32 -16.79 8.95 6.73
N ALA A 33 -17.59 8.73 5.69
CA ALA A 33 -18.51 7.59 5.64
C ALA A 33 -17.74 6.27 5.52
N LEU A 34 -16.71 6.24 4.65
CA LEU A 34 -15.81 5.10 4.50
C LEU A 34 -15.05 4.82 5.80
N VAL A 35 -14.46 5.86 6.40
CA VAL A 35 -13.72 5.72 7.67
C VAL A 35 -14.62 5.13 8.75
N ASN A 36 -15.86 5.61 8.89
CA ASN A 36 -16.81 5.09 9.86
C ASN A 36 -17.18 3.62 9.60
N ALA A 37 -17.41 3.24 8.34
CA ALA A 37 -17.71 1.86 7.97
C ALA A 37 -16.53 0.92 8.26
N ALA A 38 -15.32 1.33 7.86
CA ALA A 38 -14.10 0.55 8.07
C ALA A 38 -13.73 0.41 9.56
N LYS A 39 -13.92 1.46 10.36
CA LYS A 39 -13.77 1.38 11.83
C LYS A 39 -14.74 0.38 12.45
N LYS A 40 -16.01 0.37 12.02
CA LYS A 40 -17.01 -0.61 12.49
C LYS A 40 -16.64 -2.05 12.11
N ALA A 41 -15.91 -2.23 11.01
CA ALA A 41 -15.39 -3.52 10.58
C ALA A 41 -14.07 -3.92 11.26
N GLY A 42 -13.55 -3.11 12.20
CA GLY A 42 -12.34 -3.42 12.96
C GLY A 42 -11.02 -3.00 12.31
N PHE A 43 -11.06 -2.26 11.20
CA PHE A 43 -9.83 -1.83 10.53
C PHE A 43 -9.17 -0.61 11.23
N PRO A 44 -7.83 -0.60 11.39
CA PRO A 44 -7.07 0.54 11.89
C PRO A 44 -7.00 1.65 10.82
N ILE A 45 -7.97 2.57 10.83
CA ILE A 45 -8.11 3.66 9.87
C ILE A 45 -8.42 5.00 10.57
N HIS A 46 -7.82 6.08 10.07
CA HIS A 46 -8.04 7.45 10.54
C HIS A 46 -8.62 8.33 9.42
N TYR A 47 -9.44 9.30 9.83
CA TYR A 47 -9.85 10.38 8.95
C TYR A 47 -8.70 11.38 8.83
N GLY A 48 -8.26 11.66 7.60
CA GLY A 48 -7.18 12.61 7.35
C GLY A 48 -6.54 12.44 5.97
N ASP A 49 -5.81 13.46 5.53
CA ASP A 49 -5.07 13.39 4.26
C ASP A 49 -3.70 12.72 4.44
N GLY A 50 -3.66 11.41 4.20
CA GLY A 50 -2.42 10.63 4.24
C GLY A 50 -1.35 11.05 3.23
N SER A 51 -1.65 11.98 2.30
CA SER A 51 -0.62 12.57 1.43
C SER A 51 0.25 13.60 2.13
N HIS A 52 -0.08 14.02 3.34
CA HIS A 52 0.66 15.03 4.08
C HIS A 52 1.43 14.39 5.24
N PRO A 53 2.78 14.46 5.27
CA PRO A 53 3.58 13.89 6.35
C PRO A 53 3.20 14.38 7.75
N ALA A 54 2.73 15.62 7.88
CA ALA A 54 2.23 16.16 9.14
C ALA A 54 1.02 15.39 9.71
N VAL A 55 0.18 14.81 8.84
CA VAL A 55 -0.95 13.96 9.25
C VAL A 55 -0.44 12.61 9.77
N LEU A 56 0.61 12.05 9.17
CA LEU A 56 1.25 10.82 9.66
C LEU A 56 1.90 11.07 11.03
N GLN A 57 2.62 12.18 11.18
CA GLN A 57 3.28 12.55 12.43
C GLN A 57 2.30 12.83 13.57
N SER A 58 1.13 13.41 13.29
CA SER A 58 0.13 13.72 14.33
C SER A 58 -0.46 12.47 15.00
N VAL A 59 -0.35 11.31 14.35
CA VAL A 59 -0.75 10.01 14.90
C VAL A 59 0.46 9.14 15.29
N GLY A 60 1.66 9.73 15.37
CA GLY A 60 2.88 9.06 15.85
C GLY A 60 3.66 8.29 14.79
N ILE A 61 3.33 8.42 13.50
CA ILE A 61 4.08 7.77 12.40
C ILE A 61 5.20 8.68 11.93
N SER A 62 6.38 8.50 12.51
CA SER A 62 7.59 9.24 12.14
C SER A 62 8.52 8.47 11.20
N SER A 63 8.50 7.14 11.26
CA SER A 63 9.36 6.26 10.46
C SER A 63 8.59 4.99 10.06
N PRO A 64 7.70 5.08 9.06
CA PRO A 64 6.96 3.93 8.58
C PRO A 64 7.92 2.93 7.91
N LYS A 65 7.67 1.62 8.10
CA LYS A 65 8.44 0.56 7.40
C LYS A 65 8.15 0.50 5.91
N ALA A 66 6.97 0.95 5.50
CA ALA A 66 6.54 1.06 4.11
C ALA A 66 5.36 2.03 4.02
N ILE A 67 5.13 2.58 2.83
CA ILE A 67 4.00 3.44 2.52
C ILE A 67 3.29 2.88 1.29
N MET A 68 1.96 2.82 1.33
CA MET A 68 1.13 2.48 0.17
C MET A 68 0.23 3.65 -0.21
N VAL A 69 0.25 4.05 -1.49
CA VAL A 69 -0.53 5.17 -2.04
C VAL A 69 -1.59 4.62 -3.00
N MET A 70 -2.87 4.83 -2.67
CA MET A 70 -4.01 4.26 -3.40
C MET A 70 -5.02 5.31 -3.91
N PHE A 71 -4.58 6.54 -4.17
CA PHE A 71 -5.46 7.58 -4.75
C PHE A 71 -5.90 7.23 -6.18
N THR A 72 -7.06 7.77 -6.58
CA THR A 72 -7.66 7.52 -7.90
C THR A 72 -7.12 8.43 -9.00
N GLY A 73 -6.68 9.64 -8.68
CA GLY A 73 -6.19 10.64 -9.64
C GLY A 73 -4.69 10.49 -9.91
N LYS A 74 -4.29 10.44 -11.19
CA LYS A 74 -2.87 10.26 -11.59
C LYS A 74 -1.95 11.33 -10.98
N GLU A 75 -2.30 12.59 -11.17
CA GLU A 75 -1.53 13.74 -10.69
C GLU A 75 -1.40 13.73 -9.17
N LYS A 76 -2.52 13.58 -8.45
CA LYS A 76 -2.54 13.48 -6.99
C LYS A 76 -1.65 12.33 -6.47
N THR A 77 -1.69 11.16 -7.12
CA THR A 77 -0.84 10.03 -6.73
C THR A 77 0.64 10.35 -6.93
N ALA A 78 1.02 10.91 -8.09
CA ALA A 78 2.40 11.28 -8.37
C ALA A 78 2.94 12.36 -7.40
N GLU A 79 2.17 13.43 -7.17
CA GLU A 79 2.51 14.47 -6.21
C GLU A 79 2.67 13.91 -4.79
N THR A 80 1.77 13.01 -4.39
CA THR A 80 1.85 12.34 -3.09
C THR A 80 3.14 11.53 -2.97
N VAL A 81 3.44 10.69 -3.96
CA VAL A 81 4.65 9.87 -3.98
C VAL A 81 5.89 10.75 -3.88
N GLN A 82 5.96 11.82 -4.68
CA GLN A 82 7.08 12.76 -4.66
C GLN A 82 7.25 13.41 -3.28
N ARG A 83 6.16 13.90 -2.68
CA ARG A 83 6.18 14.53 -1.36
C ARG A 83 6.62 13.57 -0.26
N LEU A 84 6.09 12.35 -0.26
CA LEU A 84 6.44 11.33 0.72
C LEU A 84 7.89 10.87 0.52
N ARG A 85 8.36 10.70 -0.72
CA ARG A 85 9.77 10.39 -1.01
C ARG A 85 10.71 11.48 -0.49
N PHE A 86 10.35 12.76 -0.67
CA PHE A 86 11.15 13.87 -0.18
C PHE A 86 11.20 13.93 1.35
N THR A 87 10.10 13.57 2.02
CA THR A 87 10.00 13.63 3.50
C THR A 87 10.61 12.42 4.19
N TYR A 88 10.57 11.28 3.53
CA TYR A 88 11.14 10.02 3.98
C TYR A 88 12.29 9.62 3.05
N PRO A 89 13.38 10.42 2.99
CA PRO A 89 14.57 10.06 2.24
C PRO A 89 15.22 8.82 2.89
N ALA A 90 16.19 8.22 2.20
CA ALA A 90 16.95 7.06 2.66
C ALA A 90 17.18 7.06 4.19
N PHE A 91 16.95 5.93 4.85
CA PHE A 91 17.35 5.76 6.24
C PHE A 91 18.83 6.14 6.34
N ALA A 92 19.16 7.03 7.28
CA ALA A 92 20.52 7.18 7.72
C ALA A 92 20.92 5.88 8.40
N LEU A 93 21.39 4.93 7.60
CA LEU A 93 21.89 3.67 8.08
C LEU A 93 23.09 3.90 8.99
N SER A 94 23.22 3.05 10.01
CA SER A 94 24.49 2.91 10.67
C SER A 94 25.51 2.36 9.66
N TYR A 95 26.81 2.62 9.88
CA TYR A 95 27.87 2.12 9.03
C TYR A 95 27.80 0.59 8.80
N LEU A 96 27.29 -0.16 9.79
CA LEU A 96 27.08 -1.61 9.68
C LEU A 96 25.92 -1.99 8.75
N ASP A 97 24.81 -1.25 8.77
CA ASP A 97 23.67 -1.56 7.90
C ASP A 97 24.04 -1.27 6.43
N CYS A 98 24.90 -0.26 6.16
CA CYS A 98 25.40 0.01 4.81
C CYS A 98 26.27 -1.12 4.26
N LEU A 99 26.92 -1.90 5.13
CA LEU A 99 27.74 -3.05 4.72
C LEU A 99 26.89 -4.31 4.43
N LEU A 100 25.64 -4.34 4.90
CA LEU A 100 24.72 -5.47 4.76
C LEU A 100 23.68 -5.27 3.65
N TYR A 101 23.37 -4.03 3.30
CA TYR A 101 22.40 -3.70 2.25
C TYR A 101 23.12 -3.17 0.99
N ASP A 102 23.02 -3.91 -0.11
CA ASP A 102 23.56 -3.56 -1.45
C ASP A 102 22.84 -2.35 -2.08
N GLU A 103 21.66 -2.00 -1.55
CA GLU A 103 20.75 -1.00 -2.10
C GLU A 103 20.41 0.03 -1.02
N ASN A 104 20.43 1.30 -1.39
CA ASN A 104 20.10 2.46 -0.54
C ASN A 104 18.74 2.24 0.19
N PRO A 105 18.69 1.98 1.50
CA PRO A 105 17.45 1.59 2.16
C PRO A 105 16.63 2.83 2.46
N GLN A 106 15.86 3.20 1.46
CA GLN A 106 14.81 4.20 1.53
C GLN A 106 13.50 3.55 1.94
N ILE A 107 12.66 4.29 2.67
CA ILE A 107 11.32 3.80 3.03
C ILE A 107 10.62 3.41 1.72
N PRO A 108 10.20 2.15 1.56
CA PRO A 108 9.59 1.69 0.33
C PRO A 108 8.22 2.33 0.14
N ILE A 109 8.00 2.89 -1.05
CA ILE A 109 6.73 3.52 -1.42
C ILE A 109 6.13 2.69 -2.55
N TYR A 110 4.98 2.08 -2.29
CA TYR A 110 4.19 1.34 -3.25
C TYR A 110 3.01 2.18 -3.72
N ALA A 111 2.78 2.27 -5.02
CA ALA A 111 1.69 3.10 -5.55
C ALA A 111 0.82 2.34 -6.54
N ARG A 112 -0.48 2.63 -6.51
CA ARG A 112 -1.40 2.12 -7.52
C ARG A 112 -1.33 3.01 -8.77
N ALA A 113 -0.99 2.40 -9.90
CA ALA A 113 -0.99 3.05 -11.19
C ALA A 113 -2.26 2.75 -11.97
N LYS A 114 -2.66 3.70 -12.83
CA LYS A 114 -3.87 3.59 -13.64
C LYS A 114 -3.60 2.88 -14.96
N ASP A 115 -2.43 3.16 -15.52
CA ASP A 115 -1.91 2.61 -16.77
C ASP A 115 -0.37 2.65 -16.74
N LEU A 116 0.24 2.14 -17.80
CA LEU A 116 1.69 2.02 -17.90
C LEU A 116 2.40 3.37 -17.86
N GLU A 117 1.84 4.40 -18.49
CA GLU A 117 2.38 5.77 -18.44
C GLU A 117 2.40 6.28 -17.00
N HIS A 118 1.28 6.17 -16.28
CA HIS A 118 1.20 6.55 -14.88
C HIS A 118 2.18 5.75 -14.01
N LEU A 119 2.39 4.46 -14.29
CA LEU A 119 3.37 3.63 -13.57
C LEU A 119 4.79 4.19 -13.71
N LEU A 120 5.18 4.54 -14.94
CA LEU A 120 6.49 5.13 -15.21
C LEU A 120 6.64 6.49 -14.52
N ASP A 121 5.59 7.30 -14.50
CA ASP A 121 5.62 8.59 -13.79
C ASP A 121 5.72 8.41 -12.27
N LEU A 122 5.09 7.39 -11.69
CA LEU A 122 5.23 7.07 -10.27
C LEU A 122 6.66 6.60 -9.94
N LYS A 123 7.30 5.82 -10.82
CA LYS A 123 8.72 5.44 -10.68
C LYS A 123 9.62 6.68 -10.70
N LYS A 124 9.40 7.61 -11.64
CA LYS A 124 10.12 8.90 -11.71
C LYS A 124 9.88 9.75 -10.46
N ALA A 125 8.66 9.73 -9.91
CA ALA A 125 8.30 10.45 -8.68
C ALA A 125 8.96 9.85 -7.43
N GLY A 126 9.56 8.66 -7.52
CA GLY A 126 10.30 8.01 -6.42
C GLY A 126 9.56 6.87 -5.75
N ALA A 127 8.50 6.32 -6.37
CA ALA A 127 7.92 5.06 -5.94
C ALA A 127 8.96 3.95 -6.06
N THR A 128 9.06 3.12 -5.01
CA THR A 128 9.86 1.89 -5.04
C THR A 128 9.24 0.92 -6.04
N ASP A 129 7.91 0.74 -5.96
CA ASP A 129 7.18 -0.01 -6.97
C ASP A 129 5.79 0.53 -7.22
N ALA A 130 5.24 0.18 -8.39
CA ALA A 130 3.90 0.57 -8.76
C ALA A 130 3.18 -0.56 -9.51
N VAL A 131 1.92 -0.77 -9.17
CA VAL A 131 1.10 -1.87 -9.69
C VAL A 131 -0.08 -1.29 -10.47
N LEU A 132 -0.32 -1.81 -11.68
CA LEU A 132 -1.45 -1.43 -12.49
C LEU A 132 -2.76 -1.87 -11.83
N GLU A 133 -3.75 -0.99 -11.78
CA GLU A 133 -5.05 -1.33 -11.20
C GLU A 133 -5.77 -2.48 -11.91
N ASN A 134 -5.55 -2.63 -13.21
CA ASN A 134 -6.17 -3.69 -14.00
C ASN A 134 -5.47 -5.04 -13.84
N ALA A 135 -4.27 -5.08 -13.24
CA ALA A 135 -3.57 -6.35 -12.99
C ALA A 135 -4.39 -7.26 -12.06
N GLU A 136 -5.05 -6.67 -11.06
CA GLU A 136 -5.92 -7.39 -10.13
C GLU A 136 -7.14 -7.97 -10.85
N ILE A 137 -7.78 -7.21 -11.74
CA ILE A 137 -8.95 -7.67 -12.50
C ILE A 137 -8.59 -8.88 -13.37
N SER A 138 -7.45 -8.83 -14.05
CA SER A 138 -6.95 -9.96 -14.85
C SER A 138 -6.69 -11.21 -14.00
N LEU A 139 -6.11 -11.04 -12.80
CA LEU A 139 -5.86 -12.14 -11.88
C LEU A 139 -7.16 -12.73 -11.33
N GLN A 140 -8.11 -11.88 -10.94
CA GLN A 140 -9.43 -12.32 -10.49
C GLN A 140 -10.20 -13.06 -11.59
N LEU A 141 -10.12 -12.58 -12.84
CA LEU A 141 -10.74 -13.25 -13.99
C LEU A 141 -10.09 -14.61 -14.26
N GLY A 142 -8.76 -14.68 -14.25
CA GLY A 142 -8.03 -15.94 -14.36
C GLY A 142 -8.39 -16.93 -13.24
N SER A 143 -8.48 -16.45 -12.00
CA SER A 143 -8.91 -17.27 -10.86
C SER A 143 -10.34 -17.79 -11.03
N LYS A 144 -11.28 -16.94 -11.46
CA LYS A 144 -12.67 -17.35 -11.76
C LYS A 144 -12.74 -18.38 -12.88
N LEU A 145 -11.96 -18.18 -13.95
CA LEU A 145 -11.84 -19.12 -15.06
C LEU A 145 -11.34 -20.50 -14.57
N MET A 146 -10.25 -20.51 -13.80
CA MET A 146 -9.65 -21.75 -13.26
C MET A 146 -10.59 -22.48 -12.30
N LYS A 147 -11.31 -21.75 -11.44
CA LYS A 147 -12.38 -22.33 -10.61
C LYS A 147 -13.50 -22.95 -11.46
N GLY A 148 -13.87 -22.29 -12.56
CA GLY A 148 -14.84 -22.81 -13.52
C GLY A 148 -14.39 -24.11 -14.21
N PHE A 149 -13.08 -24.33 -14.35
CA PHE A 149 -12.50 -25.57 -14.87
C PHE A 149 -12.28 -26.66 -13.81
N GLY A 150 -12.72 -26.45 -12.56
CA GLY A 150 -12.63 -27.44 -11.50
C GLY A 150 -11.24 -27.61 -10.87
N VAL A 151 -10.31 -26.68 -11.13
CA VAL A 151 -9.03 -26.65 -10.42
C VAL A 151 -9.26 -26.12 -9.02
N MET A 152 -9.35 -27.02 -8.04
CA MET A 152 -9.38 -26.68 -6.62
C MET A 152 -7.98 -26.22 -6.20
N SER A 153 -7.92 -25.08 -5.52
CA SER A 153 -6.71 -24.43 -5.03
C SER A 153 -6.12 -25.12 -3.79
N ASP A 154 -6.03 -26.46 -3.80
CA ASP A 154 -5.47 -27.24 -2.69
C ASP A 154 -4.17 -27.98 -3.06
N ASP A 155 -3.72 -27.92 -4.33
CA ASP A 155 -2.48 -28.59 -4.76
C ASP A 155 -1.24 -27.67 -4.74
N LEU A 156 -1.08 -26.89 -3.68
CA LEU A 156 0.21 -26.24 -3.34
C LEU A 156 0.45 -26.36 -1.83
N ALA A 157 0.82 -27.57 -1.41
CA ALA A 157 1.44 -27.85 -0.12
C ALA A 157 2.97 -27.70 -0.21
#